data_AF-A0A947JJU5-F1
#
_entry.id   AF-A0A947JJU5-F1
#
_cell.length_a   1.000
_cell.length_b   1.000
_cell.length_c   1.000
_cell.angle_alpha   90.00
_cell.angle_beta   90.00
_cell.angle_gamma   90.00
#
_symmetry.space_group_name_H-M   'P 1'
#
loop_
_entity.id
_entity.type
_entity.pdbx_description
1 polymer ?
#
loop_
_entity_poly.entity_id
_entity_poly.type
_entity_poly.pdbx_seq_one_letter_code
_entity_poly.pdbx_strand_id
1 'polypeptide(L)'
;MAENSSYSNNLSKRIRLIARIWSAPIIIYALLMLIGYGVDWITIGTADPYTVENYPFIENVPPILMFLAIVGLAIAWRFEKIGAGTNLLFCALTLIIFPFTIDTLEFRSMVPVVLMIIIAIPGVLFLIHWRRER
;
A
#
# COMPACT_ATOMS: atom_id res chain seq x y z
N MET A 1 -27.54 28.56 9.86
CA MET A 1 -26.28 28.41 9.07
C MET A 1 -25.08 27.93 9.89
N ALA A 2 -24.97 28.22 11.19
CA ALA A 2 -23.86 27.72 12.04
C ALA A 2 -23.88 26.21 12.34
N GLU A 3 -25.03 25.54 12.20
CA GLU A 3 -25.15 24.11 12.50
C GLU A 3 -24.49 23.21 11.44
N ASN A 4 -24.49 23.65 10.17
CA ASN A 4 -23.89 22.90 9.06
C ASN A 4 -22.35 22.88 9.10
N SER A 5 -21.71 23.91 9.66
CA SER A 5 -20.24 23.96 9.74
C SER A 5 -19.67 23.03 10.80
N SER A 6 -20.36 22.90 11.95
CA SER A 6 -19.97 21.96 13.02
C SER A 6 -20.06 20.50 12.57
N TYR A 7 -21.14 20.15 11.86
CA TYR A 7 -21.32 18.80 11.33
C TYR A 7 -20.25 18.42 10.31
N SER A 8 -19.94 19.32 9.36
CA SER A 8 -18.90 19.10 8.34
C SER A 8 -17.50 18.89 8.95
N ASN A 9 -17.14 19.71 9.95
CA ASN A 9 -15.84 19.62 10.62
C ASN A 9 -15.67 18.30 11.40
N ASN A 10 -16.74 17.82 12.05
CA ASN A 10 -16.70 16.54 12.74
C ASN A 10 -16.60 15.35 11.79
N LEU A 11 -17.21 15.46 10.61
CA LEU A 11 -17.18 14.42 9.58
C LEU A 11 -15.78 14.29 8.95
N SER A 12 -15.09 15.42 8.70
CA SER A 12 -13.70 15.41 8.21
C SER A 12 -12.76 14.71 9.20
N LYS A 13 -12.83 15.08 10.49
CA LYS A 13 -12.03 14.44 11.55
C LYS A 13 -12.26 12.93 11.64
N ARG A 14 -13.50 12.47 11.46
CA ARG A 14 -13.84 11.04 11.47
C ARG A 14 -13.23 10.31 10.28
N ILE A 15 -13.29 10.87 9.07
CA ILE A 15 -12.70 10.26 7.86
C ILE A 15 -11.19 10.08 8.04
N ARG A 16 -10.50 11.09 8.58
CA ARG A 16 -9.06 11.03 8.86
C ARG A 16 -8.70 9.94 9.87
N LEU A 17 -9.50 9.82 10.93
CA LEU A 17 -9.28 8.82 11.98
C LEU A 17 -9.51 7.39 11.45
N ILE A 18 -10.56 7.19 10.66
CA ILE A 18 -10.82 5.91 9.98
C ILE A 18 -9.64 5.55 9.06
N ALA A 19 -9.18 6.48 8.21
CA ALA A 19 -8.05 6.25 7.32
C ALA A 19 -6.78 5.83 8.08
N ARG A 20 -6.48 6.47 9.21
CA ARG A 20 -5.34 6.11 10.07
C ARG A 20 -5.49 4.72 10.69
N ILE A 21 -6.65 4.41 11.28
CA ILE A 21 -6.91 3.10 11.88
C ILE A 21 -6.80 1.99 10.83
N TRP A 22 -7.33 2.20 9.62
CA TRP A 22 -7.22 1.24 8.52
C TRP A 22 -5.80 1.08 7.99
N SER A 23 -5.01 2.16 7.93
CA SER A 23 -3.63 2.10 7.45
C SER A 23 -2.66 1.49 8.46
N ALA A 24 -2.93 1.60 9.76
CA ALA A 24 -2.04 1.11 10.83
C ALA A 24 -1.69 -0.40 10.71
N PRO A 25 -2.66 -1.34 10.61
CA PRO A 25 -2.33 -2.76 10.49
C PRO A 25 -1.55 -3.08 9.21
N ILE A 26 -1.83 -2.37 8.10
CA ILE A 26 -1.10 -2.53 6.83
C ILE A 26 0.36 -2.15 7.00
N ILE A 27 0.63 -1.00 7.63
CA ILE A 27 1.99 -0.51 7.89
C ILE A 27 2.73 -1.46 8.85
N ILE A 28 2.08 -1.89 9.94
CA ILE A 28 2.66 -2.82 10.91
C ILE A 28 3.03 -4.14 10.23
N TYR A 29 2.12 -4.70 9.43
CA TYR A 29 2.36 -5.94 8.70
C TYR A 29 3.55 -5.81 7.74
N ALA A 30 3.63 -4.72 6.98
CA ALA A 30 4.75 -4.47 6.07
C ALA A 30 6.09 -4.34 6.80
N LEU A 31 6.11 -3.70 7.97
CA LEU A 31 7.32 -3.59 8.80
C LEU A 31 7.75 -4.96 9.34
N LEU A 32 6.81 -5.78 9.82
CA LEU A 32 7.10 -7.13 10.27
C LEU A 32 7.70 -7.98 9.14
N MET A 33 7.12 -7.89 7.93
CA MET A 33 7.65 -8.57 6.74
C MET A 33 9.05 -8.09 6.39
N LEU A 34 9.30 -6.77 6.41
CA LEU A 34 10.61 -6.18 6.13
C LEU A 34 11.67 -6.68 7.13
N ILE A 35 11.33 -6.69 8.43
CA ILE A 35 12.22 -7.18 9.48
C ILE A 35 12.49 -8.67 9.29
N GLY A 36 11.45 -9.47 9.05
CA GLY A 36 11.58 -10.90 8.78
C GLY A 36 12.55 -11.16 7.62
N TYR A 37 12.37 -10.46 6.50
CA TYR A 37 13.24 -10.57 5.34
C TYR A 37 14.68 -10.13 5.63
N GLY A 38 14.86 -9.04 6.40
CA GLY A 38 16.18 -8.57 6.80
C GLY A 38 16.90 -9.54 7.74
N VAL A 39 16.17 -10.16 8.69
CA VAL A 39 16.71 -11.20 9.57
C VAL A 39 17.08 -12.43 8.77
N ASP A 40 16.21 -12.86 7.85
CA ASP A 40 16.46 -14.00 6.96
C ASP A 40 17.73 -13.78 6.13
N TRP A 41 17.87 -12.59 5.54
CA TRP A 41 19.06 -12.21 4.77
C TRP A 41 20.36 -12.28 5.59
N ILE A 42 20.33 -11.83 6.85
CA ILE A 42 21.51 -11.80 7.73
C ILE A 42 21.84 -13.19 8.28
N THR A 43 20.81 -13.97 8.65
CA THR A 43 20.98 -15.23 9.38
C THR A 43 21.17 -16.42 8.45
N ILE A 44 20.53 -16.43 7.29
CA ILE A 44 20.60 -17.53 6.34
C ILE A 44 21.73 -17.30 5.34
N GLY A 45 21.97 -16.07 4.86
CA GLY A 45 23.15 -15.67 4.06
C GLY A 45 23.37 -16.40 2.72
N THR A 46 22.66 -17.51 2.49
CA THR A 46 22.64 -18.28 1.25
C THR A 46 21.39 -17.93 0.47
N ALA A 47 21.58 -17.67 -0.83
CA ALA A 47 20.48 -17.72 -1.81
C ALA A 47 19.64 -18.96 -1.52
N ASP A 48 18.33 -18.76 -1.37
CA ASP A 48 17.35 -19.81 -1.09
C ASP A 48 17.67 -21.07 -1.92
N PRO A 49 17.81 -22.28 -1.34
CA PRO A 49 18.05 -23.50 -2.11
C PRO A 49 16.92 -23.81 -3.11
N TYR A 50 15.78 -23.13 -3.01
CA TYR A 50 14.69 -23.12 -4.00
C TYR A 50 14.70 -21.90 -4.93
N THR A 51 15.77 -21.08 -4.92
CA THR A 51 15.94 -19.98 -5.89
C THR A 51 15.96 -20.61 -7.27
N VAL A 52 14.88 -20.43 -8.01
CA VAL A 52 14.75 -20.98 -9.35
C VAL A 52 15.83 -20.34 -10.20
N GLU A 53 16.71 -21.17 -10.76
CA GLU A 53 17.74 -20.74 -11.69
C GLU A 53 17.02 -20.05 -12.87
N ASN A 54 17.27 -18.74 -13.06
CA ASN A 54 16.58 -17.84 -14.00
C ASN A 54 15.28 -17.17 -13.54
N TYR A 55 15.11 -16.89 -12.24
CA TYR A 55 14.01 -16.03 -11.77
C TYR A 55 14.07 -14.62 -12.42
N PRO A 56 13.05 -14.20 -13.19
CA PRO A 56 13.06 -12.92 -13.87
C PRO A 56 12.99 -11.77 -12.86
N PHE A 57 13.91 -10.80 -12.97
CA PHE A 57 13.91 -9.62 -12.09
C PHE A 57 12.59 -8.83 -12.14
N ILE A 58 11.88 -8.87 -13.27
CA ILE A 58 10.58 -8.21 -13.46
C ILE A 58 9.50 -8.71 -12.48
N GLU A 59 9.58 -9.96 -12.03
CA GLU A 59 8.62 -10.52 -11.08
C GLU A 59 8.75 -9.92 -9.65
N ASN A 60 9.91 -9.36 -9.31
CA ASN A 60 10.10 -8.64 -8.05
C ASN A 60 9.53 -7.21 -8.08
N VAL A 61 9.19 -6.67 -9.26
CA VAL A 61 8.75 -5.29 -9.41
C VAL A 61 7.40 -5.03 -8.73
N PRO A 62 6.34 -5.84 -8.92
CA PRO A 62 5.06 -5.62 -8.25
C PRO A 62 5.17 -5.62 -6.70
N PRO A 63 5.86 -6.58 -6.05
CA PRO A 63 6.09 -6.52 -4.60
C PRO A 63 6.81 -5.25 -4.13
N ILE A 64 7.84 -4.78 -4.85
CA ILE A 64 8.58 -3.56 -4.51
C ILE A 64 7.67 -2.33 -4.62
N LEU A 65 6.87 -2.22 -5.69
CA LEU A 65 5.93 -1.12 -5.87
C LEU A 65 4.84 -1.12 -4.79
N MET A 66 4.33 -2.30 -4.41
CA MET A 66 3.38 -2.42 -3.30
C MET A 66 4.01 -1.94 -1.98
N PHE A 67 5.26 -2.30 -1.71
CA PHE A 67 5.97 -1.80 -0.53
C PHE A 67 6.10 -0.27 -0.55
N LEU A 68 6.47 0.32 -1.70
CA LEU A 68 6.52 1.78 -1.86
C LEU A 68 5.14 2.43 -1.69
N ALA A 69 4.05 1.76 -2.10
CA ALA A 69 2.70 2.23 -1.85
C ALA A 69 2.40 2.30 -0.34
N ILE A 70 2.85 1.32 0.44
CA ILE A 70 2.69 1.29 1.91
C ILE A 70 3.56 2.38 2.57
N VAL A 71 4.77 2.63 2.06
CA VAL A 71 5.57 3.78 2.51
C VAL A 71 4.84 5.09 2.23
N GLY A 72 4.19 5.22 1.07
CA GLY A 72 3.31 6.36 0.75
C GLY A 72 2.21 6.56 1.79
N LEU A 73 1.55 5.48 2.23
CA LEU A 73 0.56 5.51 3.32
C LEU A 73 1.14 6.01 4.64
N ALA A 74 2.34 5.55 5.02
CA ALA A 74 3.00 6.02 6.22
C ALA A 74 3.32 7.53 6.12
N ILE A 75 3.76 8.00 4.95
CA ILE A 75 3.98 9.43 4.69
C ILE A 75 2.67 10.21 4.75
N ALA A 76 1.54 9.62 4.33
CA ALA A 76 0.22 10.26 4.33
C ALA A 76 -0.24 10.68 5.73
N TRP A 77 0.29 10.04 6.79
CA TRP A 77 -0.01 10.42 8.17
C TRP A 77 0.43 11.84 8.52
N ARG A 78 1.56 12.29 7.95
CA ARG A 78 2.11 13.64 8.13
C ARG A 78 1.82 14.55 6.94
N PHE A 79 1.84 14.02 5.73
CA PHE A 79 1.64 14.75 4.48
C PHE A 79 0.58 14.07 3.61
N GLU A 80 -0.69 14.31 3.91
CA GLU A 80 -1.83 13.61 3.28
C GLU A 80 -1.80 13.63 1.76
N LYS A 81 -1.59 14.81 1.14
CA LYS A 81 -1.55 14.95 -0.32
C LYS A 81 -0.43 14.11 -0.96
N ILE A 82 0.78 14.24 -0.43
CA ILE A 82 1.96 13.60 -1.01
C ILE A 82 1.87 12.10 -0.77
N GLY A 83 1.55 11.66 0.44
CA GLY A 83 1.47 10.25 0.78
C GLY A 83 0.31 9.51 0.12
N ALA A 84 -0.88 10.13 0.05
CA ALA A 84 -2.00 9.55 -0.69
C ALA A 84 -1.70 9.50 -2.19
N GLY A 85 -1.10 10.57 -2.74
CA GLY A 85 -0.70 10.61 -4.14
C GLY A 85 0.33 9.54 -4.49
N THR A 86 1.37 9.36 -3.67
CA THR A 86 2.38 8.32 -3.90
C THR A 86 1.80 6.92 -3.72
N ASN A 87 0.97 6.70 -2.70
CA ASN A 87 0.27 5.42 -2.52
C ASN A 87 -0.52 5.04 -3.78
N LEU A 88 -1.38 5.94 -4.27
CA LEU A 88 -2.22 5.67 -5.44
C LEU A 88 -1.41 5.54 -6.72
N LEU A 89 -0.33 6.31 -6.87
CA LEU A 89 0.58 6.19 -8.01
C LEU A 89 1.23 4.80 -8.06
N PHE A 90 1.83 4.35 -6.96
CA PHE A 90 2.50 3.05 -6.91
C PHE A 90 1.52 1.88 -7.02
N CYS A 91 0.33 2.03 -6.44
CA CYS A 91 -0.81 1.17 -6.71
C CYS A 91 -1.09 1.09 -8.22
N ALA A 92 -1.37 2.21 -8.89
CA ALA A 92 -1.68 2.22 -10.32
C ALA A 92 -0.55 1.62 -11.19
N LEU A 93 0.71 1.94 -10.89
CA LEU A 93 1.86 1.34 -11.57
C LEU A 93 1.91 -0.18 -11.38
N THR A 94 1.59 -0.67 -10.18
CA THR A 94 1.51 -2.10 -9.92
C THR A 94 0.47 -2.76 -10.82
N LEU A 95 -0.73 -2.19 -10.96
CA LEU A 95 -1.77 -2.73 -11.86
C LEU A 95 -1.37 -2.73 -13.33
N ILE A 96 -0.55 -1.76 -13.76
CA ILE A 96 -0.08 -1.69 -15.15
C ILE A 96 0.95 -2.79 -15.42
N ILE A 97 1.83 -3.07 -14.47
CA ILE A 97 2.91 -4.05 -14.62
C ILE A 97 2.40 -5.49 -14.39
N PHE A 98 1.41 -5.65 -13.52
CA PHE A 98 0.89 -6.96 -13.10
C PHE A 98 0.52 -7.94 -14.24
N PRO A 99 -0.14 -7.51 -15.34
CA PRO A 99 -0.47 -8.38 -16.47
C PRO A 99 0.75 -8.89 -17.24
N PHE A 100 1.89 -8.22 -17.14
CA PHE A 100 3.14 -8.62 -17.80
C PHE A 100 3.97 -9.60 -16.96
N THR A 101 3.60 -9.80 -15.69
CA THR A 101 4.31 -10.66 -14.73
C THR A 101 3.59 -11.96 -14.43
N ILE A 102 2.38 -12.19 -14.98
CA ILE A 102 1.57 -13.38 -14.70
C ILE A 102 1.14 -14.03 -16.02
N ASP A 103 1.57 -15.27 -16.23
CA ASP A 103 1.20 -16.08 -17.39
C ASP A 103 -0.11 -16.87 -17.20
N THR A 104 -0.70 -16.92 -16.00
CA THR A 104 -1.87 -17.78 -15.73
C THR A 104 -2.99 -17.10 -14.92
N LEU A 105 -4.22 -17.27 -15.40
CA LEU A 105 -5.48 -16.81 -14.79
C LEU A 105 -5.90 -17.73 -13.61
N GLU A 106 -4.97 -18.10 -12.74
CA GLU A 106 -5.26 -18.92 -11.56
C GLU A 106 -5.73 -18.07 -10.38
N PHE A 107 -6.50 -18.67 -9.46
CA PHE A 107 -6.97 -17.99 -8.24
C PHE A 107 -5.80 -17.43 -7.40
N ARG A 108 -4.62 -18.06 -7.46
CA ARG A 108 -3.39 -17.59 -6.80
C ARG A 108 -2.93 -16.22 -7.33
N SER A 109 -3.22 -15.92 -8.59
CA SER A 109 -2.96 -14.64 -9.24
C SER A 109 -3.92 -13.52 -8.81
N MET A 110 -5.00 -13.83 -8.08
CA MET A 110 -5.93 -12.80 -7.56
C MET A 110 -5.47 -12.19 -6.23
N VAL A 111 -4.62 -12.88 -5.47
CA VAL A 111 -4.16 -12.44 -4.13
C VAL A 111 -3.51 -11.05 -4.18
N PRO A 112 -2.58 -10.76 -5.11
CA PRO A 112 -1.94 -9.45 -5.18
C PRO A 112 -2.94 -8.33 -5.53
N VAL A 113 -3.94 -8.61 -6.38
CA VAL A 113 -4.99 -7.65 -6.74
C VAL A 113 -5.86 -7.30 -5.54
N VAL A 114 -6.26 -8.30 -4.75
CA VAL A 114 -7.06 -8.09 -3.54
C VAL A 114 -6.27 -7.29 -2.50
N LEU A 115 -5.01 -7.64 -2.26
CA LEU A 115 -4.13 -6.88 -1.36
C LEU A 115 -3.97 -5.43 -1.81
N MET A 116 -3.85 -5.22 -3.12
CA MET A 116 -3.70 -3.90 -3.70
C MET A 116 -4.95 -3.03 -3.52
N ILE A 117 -6.15 -3.60 -3.65
CA ILE A 117 -7.41 -2.92 -3.30
C ILE A 117 -7.43 -2.53 -1.82
N ILE A 118 -7.07 -3.46 -0.93
CA ILE A 118 -7.02 -3.22 0.53
C ILE A 118 -6.06 -2.07 0.86
N ILE A 119 -4.89 -2.00 0.21
CA ILE A 119 -3.90 -0.94 0.38
C ILE A 119 -4.38 0.39 -0.20
N ALA A 120 -5.08 0.38 -1.33
CA ALA A 120 -5.54 1.60 -1.98
C ALA A 120 -6.66 2.32 -1.22
N ILE A 121 -7.54 1.59 -0.52
CA ILE A 121 -8.68 2.16 0.24
C ILE A 121 -8.27 3.30 1.18
N PRO A 122 -7.33 3.12 2.12
CA PRO A 122 -6.91 4.21 3.00
C PRO A 122 -6.26 5.37 2.23
N GLY A 123 -5.54 5.10 1.13
CA GLY A 123 -4.99 6.13 0.24
C GLY A 123 -6.08 7.02 -0.38
N VAL A 124 -7.16 6.41 -0.88
CA VAL A 124 -8.32 7.14 -1.40
C VAL A 124 -8.99 7.97 -0.29
N LEU A 125 -9.15 7.41 0.92
CA LEU A 125 -9.74 8.13 2.05
C LEU A 125 -8.93 9.37 2.43
N PHE A 126 -7.61 9.29 2.47
CA PHE A 126 -6.74 10.45 2.69
C PHE A 126 -6.87 11.50 1.59
N LEU A 127 -6.99 11.08 0.32
CA LEU A 127 -7.17 12.00 -0.81
C LEU A 127 -8.53 12.73 -0.76
N ILE A 128 -9.61 12.00 -0.45
CA ILE A 128 -10.96 12.58 -0.31
C ILE A 128 -10.99 13.58 0.85
N HIS A 129 -10.38 13.23 1.98
CA HIS A 129 -10.26 14.13 3.13
C HIS A 129 -9.58 15.44 2.74
N TRP A 130 -8.40 15.35 2.11
CA TRP A 130 -7.64 16.51 1.67
C TRP A 130 -8.42 17.39 0.69
N ARG A 131 -9.15 16.80 -0.26
CA ARG A 131 -9.97 17.55 -1.22
C ARG A 131 -11.13 18.29 -0.56
N ARG A 132 -11.64 17.78 0.57
CA ARG A 132 -12.80 18.34 1.29
C ARG A 132 -12.43 19.45 2.28
N GLU A 133 -11.19 19.47 2.75
CA GLU A 133 -10.69 20.57 3.60
C GLU A 133 -10.36 21.85 2.82
N ARG A 134 -10.45 21.84 1.49
CA ARG A 134 -10.20 22.98 0.60
C ARG A 134 -11.48 23.45 -0.06
#